data_AF-A0A327K610-F1
#
_entry.id   AF-A0A327K610-F1
#
_cell.length_a   1.000
_cell.length_b   1.000
_cell.length_c   1.000
_cell.angle_alpha   90.00
_cell.angle_beta   90.00
_cell.angle_gamma   90.00
#
_symmetry.space_group_name_H-M   'P 1'
#
loop_
_entity.id
_entity.type
_entity.pdbx_description
1 polymer ?
#
loop_
_entity_poly.entity_id
_entity_poly.type
_entity_poly.pdbx_seq_one_letter_code
_entity_poly.pdbx_strand_id
1 'polypeptide(L)'
;RSTRHVAPTLDGEDYYRRCLAILADIEEAEGLLRDAKPRGVLRIDSHPRLTRTFILPGLPDFLARYPLIDIHLGQSDRLVDLVREGVDCAIRAGEL
;
A
#
# COMPACT_ATOMS: atom_id res chain seq x y z
N ARG A 1 -7.64 -17.22 24.93
CA ARG A 1 -9.11 -17.18 25.13
C ARG A 1 -9.73 -16.63 23.85
N SER A 2 -10.88 -17.17 23.41
CA SER A 2 -11.28 -17.40 22.01
C SER A 2 -11.15 -16.24 21.02
N THR A 3 -10.45 -16.53 19.92
CA THR A 3 -10.50 -15.86 18.62
C THR A 3 -11.87 -16.12 17.98
N ARG A 4 -12.87 -15.30 18.30
CA ARG A 4 -14.13 -15.29 17.56
C ARG A 4 -13.91 -14.39 16.34
N HIS A 5 -13.88 -14.97 15.14
CA HIS A 5 -13.84 -14.23 13.88
C HIS A 5 -14.91 -13.12 13.92
N VAL A 6 -14.48 -11.87 13.75
CA VAL A 6 -15.38 -10.72 13.62
C VAL A 6 -15.47 -10.43 12.14
N ALA A 7 -16.51 -10.97 11.49
CA ALA A 7 -16.86 -10.57 10.14
C ALA A 7 -17.63 -9.24 10.21
N PRO A 8 -17.30 -8.24 9.38
CA PRO A 8 -18.08 -7.01 9.32
C PRO A 8 -19.52 -7.32 8.92
N THR A 9 -20.48 -6.63 9.52
CA THR A 9 -21.86 -6.63 9.03
C THR A 9 -21.92 -5.89 7.69
N LEU A 10 -23.00 -6.04 6.91
CA LEU A 10 -23.21 -5.26 5.68
C LEU A 10 -23.02 -3.75 5.94
N ASP A 11 -23.54 -3.26 7.06
CA ASP A 11 -23.34 -1.87 7.51
C ASP A 11 -21.87 -1.56 7.82
N GLY A 12 -21.12 -2.54 8.33
CA GLY A 12 -19.68 -2.44 8.61
C GLY A 12 -18.82 -2.37 7.34
N GLU A 13 -19.21 -3.04 6.26
CA GLU A 13 -18.54 -2.93 4.95
C GLU A 13 -18.77 -1.58 4.29
N ASP A 14 -19.99 -1.05 4.37
CA ASP A 14 -20.31 0.29 3.87
C ASP A 14 -19.58 1.37 4.66
N TYR A 15 -19.54 1.24 6.00
CA TYR A 15 -18.78 2.13 6.88
C TYR A 15 -17.29 2.06 6.57
N TYR A 16 -16.73 0.86 6.42
CA TYR A 16 -15.32 0.66 6.08
C TYR A 16 -14.96 1.29 4.72
N ARG A 17 -15.78 1.07 3.68
CA ARG A 17 -15.60 1.72 2.37
C ARG A 17 -15.66 3.24 2.47
N ARG A 18 -16.55 3.79 3.30
CA ARG A 18 -16.64 5.24 3.56
C ARG A 18 -15.37 5.77 4.23
N CYS A 19 -14.85 5.05 5.23
CA CYS A 19 -13.61 5.44 5.91
C CYS A 19 -12.40 5.41 4.98
N LEU A 20 -12.29 4.41 4.11
CA LEU A 20 -11.22 4.34 3.11
C LEU A 20 -11.26 5.53 2.14
N ALA A 21 -12.44 5.91 1.66
CA ALA A 21 -12.60 7.07 0.79
C ALA A 21 -12.16 8.37 1.49
N ILE A 22 -12.58 8.58 2.75
CA ILE A 22 -12.21 9.77 3.53
C ILE A 22 -10.70 9.84 3.76
N LEU A 23 -10.05 8.71 4.05
CA LEU A 23 -8.60 8.66 4.23
C LEU A 23 -7.86 9.01 2.93
N ALA A 24 -8.34 8.53 1.79
CA ALA A 24 -7.80 8.87 0.48
C ALA A 24 -7.94 10.37 0.17
N ASP A 25 -9.10 10.96 0.46
CA ASP A 25 -9.35 12.40 0.26
C ASP A 25 -8.43 13.25 1.14
N ILE A 26 -8.13 12.81 2.37
CA ILE A 26 -7.18 13.49 3.28
C ILE A 26 -5.76 13.39 2.74
N GLU A 27 -5.32 12.21 2.28
CA GLU A 27 -4.01 12.03 1.67
C GLU A 27 -3.83 12.89 0.42
N GLU A 28 -4.86 12.99 -0.43
CA GLU A 28 -4.86 13.86 -1.60
C GLU A 28 -4.74 15.33 -1.21
N ALA A 29 -5.50 15.78 -0.21
CA ALA A 29 -5.44 17.15 0.30
C ALA A 29 -4.07 17.50 0.90
N GLU A 30 -3.45 16.59 1.65
CA GLU A 30 -2.07 16.76 2.13
C GLU A 30 -1.03 16.76 1.01
N GLY A 31 -1.29 16.00 -0.07
CA GLY A 31 -0.47 15.97 -1.27
C GLY A 31 -0.44 17.30 -2.02
N LEU A 32 -1.56 18.03 -2.04
CA LEU A 32 -1.68 19.36 -2.67
C LEU A 32 -0.77 20.43 -2.03
N LEU A 33 -0.42 20.26 -0.75
CA LEU A 33 0.47 21.17 -0.01
C LEU A 33 1.96 20.84 -0.19
N ARG A 34 2.29 19.65 -0.72
CA ARG A 34 3.67 19.21 -0.92
C ARG A 34 4.08 19.43 -2.37
N ASP A 35 4.56 20.64 -2.66
CA ASP A 35 5.29 20.96 -3.91
C ASP A 35 6.69 20.28 -3.96
N ALA A 36 6.91 19.26 -3.12
CA ALA A 36 8.14 18.50 -3.04
C ALA A 36 8.03 17.30 -3.98
N LYS A 37 8.71 17.39 -5.14
CA LYS A 37 8.89 16.24 -6.03
C LYS A 37 9.35 15.00 -5.22
N PRO A 38 8.63 13.88 -5.29
CA PRO A 38 8.99 12.65 -4.58
C PRO A 38 10.44 12.23 -4.88
N ARG A 39 11.20 11.91 -3.84
CA ARG A 39 12.62 11.50 -3.94
C ARG A 39 13.03 10.56 -2.82
N GLY A 40 14.01 9.71 -3.07
CA GLY A 40 14.60 8.78 -2.10
C GLY A 40 14.21 7.33 -2.34
N VAL A 41 14.53 6.47 -1.38
CA VAL A 41 14.30 5.02 -1.49
C VAL A 41 12.89 4.68 -1.01
N LEU A 42 12.11 4.02 -1.87
CA LEU A 42 10.80 3.46 -1.57
C LEU A 42 10.91 1.94 -1.45
N ARG A 43 10.72 1.40 -0.23
CA ARG A 43 10.75 -0.02 0.07
C ARG A 43 9.34 -0.60 0.07
N ILE A 44 9.06 -1.45 -0.90
CA ILE A 44 7.76 -2.11 -1.05
C ILE A 44 7.95 -3.60 -0.85
N ASP A 45 7.21 -4.20 0.07
CA ASP A 45 7.17 -5.64 0.22
C ASP A 45 5.84 -6.20 -0.30
N SER A 46 5.88 -7.18 -1.21
CA SER A 46 4.66 -7.73 -1.79
C SER A 46 4.77 -9.19 -2.17
N HIS A 47 3.64 -9.91 -2.12
CA HIS A 47 3.56 -11.28 -2.61
C HIS A 47 3.99 -11.33 -4.10
N PRO A 48 4.85 -12.26 -4.53
CA PRO A 48 5.44 -12.27 -5.87
C PRO A 48 4.43 -12.15 -7.02
N ARG A 49 3.26 -12.82 -6.87
CA ARG A 49 2.16 -12.75 -7.84
C ARG A 49 1.56 -11.35 -7.97
N LEU A 50 1.42 -10.62 -6.86
CA LEU A 50 0.88 -9.26 -6.87
C LEU A 50 1.89 -8.29 -7.48
N THR A 51 3.16 -8.42 -7.12
CA THR A 51 4.27 -7.65 -7.73
C THR A 51 4.26 -7.80 -9.25
N ARG A 52 4.20 -9.03 -9.74
CA ARG A 52 4.26 -9.30 -11.19
C ARG A 52 3.00 -8.84 -11.94
N THR A 53 1.82 -9.01 -11.33
CA THR A 53 0.54 -8.75 -12.01
C THR A 53 0.15 -7.28 -11.98
N PHE A 54 0.48 -6.56 -10.89
CA PHE A 54 -0.02 -5.20 -10.66
C PHE A 54 1.08 -4.14 -10.60
N ILE A 55 2.26 -4.45 -10.06
CA ILE A 55 3.32 -3.45 -9.84
C ILE A 55 4.19 -3.31 -11.09
N LEU A 56 4.80 -4.41 -11.55
CA LEU A 56 5.75 -4.39 -12.67
C LEU A 56 5.19 -3.77 -13.96
N PRO A 57 3.92 -3.97 -14.35
CA PRO A 57 3.40 -3.37 -15.58
C PRO A 57 3.37 -1.84 -15.56
N GLY A 58 3.12 -1.21 -14.41
CA GLY A 58 3.09 0.25 -14.26
C GLY A 58 4.41 0.89 -13.83
N LEU A 59 5.39 0.06 -13.45
CA LEU A 59 6.67 0.51 -12.90
C LEU A 59 7.47 1.43 -13.85
N PRO A 60 7.57 1.15 -15.18
CA PRO A 60 8.33 2.00 -16.09
C PRO A 60 7.77 3.43 -16.16
N ASP A 61 6.44 3.57 -16.31
CA ASP A 61 5.78 4.87 -16.38
C ASP A 61 5.90 5.64 -15.06
N PHE A 62 5.85 4.93 -13.93
CA PHE A 62 6.06 5.52 -12.61
C PHE A 62 7.47 6.08 -12.46
N LEU A 63 8.50 5.30 -12.80
CA LEU A 63 9.90 5.74 -12.72
C LEU A 63 10.22 6.87 -13.70
N ALA A 64 9.57 6.89 -14.88
CA ALA A 64 9.68 8.00 -15.82
C ALA A 64 9.07 9.30 -15.25
N ARG A 65 7.96 9.19 -14.50
CA ARG A 65 7.30 10.33 -13.83
C ARG A 65 8.07 10.81 -12.60
N TYR A 66 8.73 9.90 -11.88
CA TYR A 66 9.45 10.18 -10.64
C TYR A 66 10.89 9.65 -10.67
N PRO A 67 11.79 10.26 -11.45
CA PRO A 67 13.14 9.73 -11.67
C PRO A 67 14.07 9.82 -10.45
N LEU A 68 13.64 10.51 -9.39
CA LEU A 68 14.40 10.65 -8.14
C LEU A 68 14.02 9.60 -7.09
N ILE A 69 13.12 8.68 -7.42
CA ILE A 69 12.74 7.56 -6.55
C ILE A 69 13.54 6.32 -6.94
N ASP A 70 14.19 5.72 -5.95
CA ASP A 70 14.76 4.37 -6.05
C ASP A 70 13.79 3.35 -5.44
N ILE A 71 13.40 2.33 -6.19
CA ILE A 71 12.43 1.33 -5.71
C ILE A 71 13.14 0.05 -5.28
N HIS A 72 12.90 -0.36 -4.04
CA HIS A 72 13.36 -1.61 -3.48
C HIS A 72 12.16 -2.54 -3.29
N LEU A 73 12.06 -3.59 -4.11
CA LEU A 73 10.97 -4.57 -4.03
C LEU A 73 11.41 -5.79 -3.21
N GLY A 74 10.87 -5.92 -2.01
CA GLY A 74 10.85 -7.15 -1.23
C GLY A 74 9.74 -8.09 -1.71
N GLN A 75 10.02 -9.39 -1.74
CA GLN A 75 9.03 -10.41 -2.04
C GLN A 75 8.94 -11.38 -0.87
N SER A 76 7.84 -11.30 -0.12
CA SER A 76 7.61 -12.11 1.07
C SER A 76 6.13 -12.46 1.21
N ASP A 77 5.86 -13.74 1.50
CA ASP A 77 4.51 -14.23 1.83
C ASP A 77 4.21 -14.10 3.33
N ARG A 78 5.17 -13.61 4.11
CA ARG A 78 5.06 -13.45 5.56
C ARG A 78 4.36 -12.13 5.89
N LEU A 79 3.72 -12.07 7.06
CA LEU A 79 3.35 -10.78 7.66
C LEU A 79 4.65 -10.08 8.09
N VAL A 80 5.02 -9.05 7.35
CA VAL A 80 6.19 -8.19 7.61
C VAL A 80 5.80 -7.15 8.64
N ASP A 81 6.63 -6.98 9.68
CA ASP A 81 6.48 -5.86 10.61
C ASP A 81 7.05 -4.61 9.92
N LEU A 82 6.17 -3.79 9.35
CA LEU A 82 6.50 -2.59 8.57
C LEU A 82 7.50 -1.67 9.30
N VAL A 83 7.34 -1.52 10.62
CA VAL A 83 8.14 -0.60 11.43
C VAL A 83 9.51 -1.18 11.73
N ARG A 84 9.60 -2.48 12.02
CA ARG A 84 10.89 -3.14 12.33
C ARG A 84 11.72 -3.45 11.10
N GLU A 85 11.10 -3.72 9.96
CA GLU A 85 11.78 -4.12 8.73
C GLU A 85 12.09 -2.93 7.81
N GLY A 86 11.66 -1.72 8.19
CA GLY A 86 11.91 -0.49 7.44
C GLY A 86 11.24 -0.51 6.07
N VAL A 87 10.04 -1.09 5.99
CA VAL A 87 9.25 -1.18 4.75
C VAL A 87 8.25 -0.04 4.72
N ASP A 88 8.25 0.74 3.64
CA ASP A 88 7.38 1.89 3.48
C ASP A 88 5.95 1.49 3.07
N CYS A 89 5.80 0.35 2.36
CA CYS A 89 4.51 -0.16 1.92
C CYS A 89 4.49 -1.70 1.84
N ALA A 90 3.44 -2.35 2.36
CA ALA A 90 3.21 -3.78 2.13
C ALA A 90 1.92 -4.03 1.34
N ILE A 91 2.03 -4.78 0.24
CA ILE A 91 0.89 -5.15 -0.60
C ILE A 91 0.60 -6.63 -0.43
N ARG A 92 -0.61 -6.96 0.05
CA ARG A 92 -1.10 -8.32 0.33
C ARG A 92 -2.51 -8.51 -0.23
N ALA A 93 -2.85 -9.75 -0.57
CA ALA A 93 -4.23 -10.12 -0.88
C ALA A 93 -4.97 -10.43 0.42
N GLY A 94 -6.17 -9.86 0.60
CA GLY A 94 -7.06 -10.19 1.72
C GLY A 94 -7.72 -11.56 1.54
N GLU A 95 -8.30 -12.10 2.61
CA GLU A 95 -9.19 -13.26 2.51
C GLU A 95 -10.46 -12.86 1.72
N LEU A 96 -10.90 -13.76 0.83
CA LEU A 96 -12.10 -13.63 -0.01
C LEU A 96 -13.36 -13.99 0.78
#